data_AF-A0A7S3N3T3-F1
#
_entry.id   AF-A0A7S3N3T3-F1
#
_cell.length_a   1.000
_cell.length_b   1.000
_cell.length_c   1.000
_cell.angle_alpha   90.00
_cell.angle_beta   90.00
_cell.angle_gamma   90.00
#
_symmetry.space_group_name_H-M   'P 1'
#
loop_
_entity.id
_entity.type
_entity.pdbx_description
1 polymer ?
#
loop_
_entity_poly.entity_id
_entity_poly.type
_entity_poly.pdbx_seq_one_letter_code
_entity_poly.pdbx_strand_id
1 'polypeptide(L)'
;QFEDMHKFYLNTAPSPYGYPDVGAGVYSKRLSYIDWYKFNVAQRIHGNSTEHLVFALPSMLIAGLFYPRVTFMIGLGVAVGRELYTTGYLLGGSDSPKRERGVITLVASELLILTLLFSLAAWRGYLRKPVLSLRR
;
A
#
# COMPACT_ATOMS: atom_id res chain seq x y z
N GLN A 1 -33.26 -17.61 2.65
CA GLN A 1 -32.80 -17.90 1.28
C GLN A 1 -31.29 -18.03 1.14
N PHE A 2 -30.47 -17.05 1.57
CA PHE A 2 -29.00 -17.15 1.43
C PHE A 2 -28.38 -18.19 2.39
N GLU A 3 -28.74 -18.16 3.67
CA GLU A 3 -28.27 -19.18 4.62
C GLU A 3 -28.65 -20.58 4.17
N ASP A 4 -29.84 -20.73 3.59
CA ASP A 4 -30.33 -21.99 3.05
C ASP A 4 -29.47 -22.46 1.88
N MET A 5 -29.12 -21.56 0.95
CA MET A 5 -28.19 -21.84 -0.15
C MET A 5 -26.80 -22.24 0.38
N HIS A 6 -26.27 -21.51 1.36
CA HIS A 6 -24.95 -21.81 1.94
C HIS A 6 -24.95 -23.19 2.62
N LYS A 7 -25.97 -23.48 3.44
CA LYS A 7 -26.16 -24.79 4.09
C LYS A 7 -26.36 -25.90 3.06
N PHE A 8 -27.08 -25.64 1.98
CA PHE A 8 -27.32 -26.60 0.92
C PHE A 8 -26.04 -27.00 0.18
N TYR A 9 -25.21 -26.04 -0.24
CA TYR A 9 -24.01 -26.33 -1.02
C TYR A 9 -22.78 -26.70 -0.17
N LEU A 10 -22.65 -26.14 1.04
CA LEU A 10 -21.43 -26.26 1.85
C LEU A 10 -21.64 -27.07 3.14
N ASN A 11 -22.86 -27.56 3.40
CA ASN A 11 -23.25 -28.35 4.57
C ASN A 11 -22.78 -27.76 5.92
N THR A 12 -22.66 -26.43 5.96
CA THR A 12 -22.17 -25.65 7.11
C THR A 12 -23.01 -24.38 7.24
N ALA A 13 -22.98 -23.74 8.41
CA ALA A 13 -23.57 -22.41 8.55
C ALA A 13 -22.57 -21.35 8.06
N PRO A 14 -23.04 -20.23 7.47
CA PRO A 14 -22.15 -19.12 7.14
C PRO A 14 -21.38 -18.67 8.38
N SER A 15 -20.07 -18.46 8.23
CA SER A 15 -19.26 -17.94 9.34
C SER A 15 -19.76 -16.54 9.71
N PRO A 16 -20.05 -16.26 11.00
CA PRO A 16 -20.48 -14.93 11.45
C PRO A 16 -19.45 -13.83 11.17
N TYR A 17 -18.17 -14.22 11.06
CA TYR A 17 -17.03 -13.31 10.87
C TYR A 17 -16.31 -13.52 9.53
N GLY A 18 -16.78 -14.45 8.71
CA GLY A 18 -16.18 -14.75 7.42
C GLY A 18 -16.81 -13.90 6.32
N TYR A 19 -15.97 -13.23 5.51
CA TYR A 19 -16.39 -12.58 4.28
C TYR A 19 -15.73 -13.31 3.11
N PRO A 20 -16.45 -14.15 2.35
CA PRO A 20 -15.85 -14.87 1.23
C PRO A 20 -15.89 -14.06 -0.07
N ASP A 21 -16.28 -12.78 -0.03
CA ASP A 21 -16.27 -11.91 -1.20
C ASP A 21 -15.74 -10.50 -0.92
N VAL A 22 -15.22 -9.86 -1.97
CA VAL A 22 -14.55 -8.55 -1.94
C VAL A 22 -15.46 -7.42 -2.44
N GLY A 23 -16.75 -7.45 -2.11
CA GLY A 23 -17.65 -6.32 -2.40
C GLY A 23 -18.53 -6.51 -3.64
N ALA A 24 -18.26 -7.54 -4.43
CA ALA A 24 -19.01 -7.86 -5.66
C ALA A 24 -19.74 -9.21 -5.60
N GLY A 25 -19.63 -9.95 -4.49
CA GLY A 25 -20.19 -11.28 -4.37
C GLY A 25 -21.60 -11.33 -3.80
N VAL A 26 -22.06 -12.56 -3.55
CA VAL A 26 -23.41 -12.86 -3.08
C VAL A 26 -23.66 -12.33 -1.66
N TYR A 27 -22.63 -12.22 -0.82
CA TYR A 27 -22.75 -11.70 0.55
C TYR A 27 -22.87 -10.19 0.52
N SER A 28 -22.04 -9.52 -0.28
CA SER A 28 -22.09 -8.06 -0.42
C SER A 28 -23.41 -7.52 -0.97
N LYS A 29 -24.19 -8.32 -1.71
CA LYS A 29 -25.55 -7.97 -2.17
C LYS A 29 -26.58 -7.83 -1.04
N ARG A 30 -26.28 -8.33 0.16
CA ARG A 30 -27.16 -8.21 1.34
C ARG A 30 -26.94 -6.92 2.11
N LEU A 31 -25.82 -6.22 1.87
CA LEU A 31 -25.52 -4.97 2.52
C LEU A 31 -26.46 -3.87 2.02
N SER A 32 -26.77 -2.91 2.90
CA SER A 32 -27.37 -1.65 2.45
C SER A 32 -26.39 -0.95 1.49
N TYR A 33 -26.89 -0.08 0.62
CA TYR A 33 -26.03 0.66 -0.31
C TYR A 33 -24.88 1.39 0.41
N ILE A 34 -25.18 1.99 1.57
CA ILE A 34 -24.20 2.74 2.36
C ILE A 34 -23.15 1.80 2.95
N ASP A 35 -23.55 0.66 3.50
CA ASP A 35 -22.62 -0.30 4.10
C ASP A 35 -21.77 -0.98 3.03
N TRP A 36 -22.38 -1.32 1.89
CA TRP A 36 -21.69 -1.84 0.71
C TRP A 36 -20.63 -0.84 0.22
N TYR A 37 -20.98 0.44 0.10
CA TYR A 37 -20.05 1.49 -0.32
C TYR A 37 -18.87 1.61 0.66
N LYS A 38 -19.15 1.73 1.96
CA LYS A 38 -18.10 1.81 3.00
C LYS A 38 -17.20 0.58 3.02
N PHE A 39 -17.77 -0.60 2.85
CA PHE A 39 -17.01 -1.85 2.76
C PHE A 39 -16.05 -1.83 1.56
N ASN A 40 -16.53 -1.48 0.38
CA ASN A 40 -15.69 -1.40 -0.82
C ASN A 40 -14.60 -0.32 -0.70
N VAL A 41 -14.92 0.81 -0.08
CA VAL A 41 -13.93 1.85 0.26
C VAL A 41 -12.83 1.28 1.15
N ALA A 42 -13.19 0.56 2.23
CA ALA A 42 -12.23 -0.05 3.13
C ALA A 42 -11.36 -1.10 2.41
N GLN A 43 -11.96 -1.94 1.55
CA GLN A 43 -11.23 -2.89 0.70
C GLN A 43 -10.24 -2.17 -0.21
N ARG A 44 -10.62 -1.03 -0.81
CA ARG A 44 -9.73 -0.27 -1.69
C ARG A 44 -8.53 0.32 -0.94
N ILE A 45 -8.76 0.87 0.25
CA ILE A 45 -7.70 1.40 1.11
C ILE A 45 -6.73 0.27 1.51
N HIS A 46 -7.28 -0.88 1.92
CA HIS A 46 -6.48 -2.04 2.31
C HIS A 46 -5.63 -2.55 1.13
N GLY A 47 -6.24 -2.80 -0.02
CA GLY A 47 -5.55 -3.27 -1.22
C GLY A 47 -4.42 -2.32 -1.65
N ASN A 48 -4.71 -1.01 -1.71
CA ASN A 48 -3.68 -0.01 -2.04
C ASN A 48 -2.53 0.01 -1.03
N SER A 49 -2.84 -0.16 0.26
CA SER A 49 -1.82 -0.16 1.31
C SER A 49 -0.95 -1.41 1.22
N THR A 50 -1.53 -2.57 0.94
CA THR A 50 -0.81 -3.84 0.74
C THR A 50 0.09 -3.76 -0.49
N GLU A 51 -0.43 -3.30 -1.64
CA GLU A 51 0.36 -3.09 -2.87
C GLU A 51 1.56 -2.17 -2.61
N HIS A 52 1.34 -1.07 -1.88
CA HIS A 52 2.38 -0.12 -1.53
C HIS A 52 3.44 -0.72 -0.59
N LEU A 53 3.04 -1.48 0.44
CA LEU A 53 3.95 -2.07 1.42
C LEU A 53 4.96 -3.03 0.79
N VAL A 54 4.55 -3.78 -0.23
CA VAL A 54 5.40 -4.75 -0.94
C VAL A 54 6.64 -4.07 -1.55
N PHE A 55 6.50 -2.84 -2.04
CA PHE A 55 7.61 -2.05 -2.57
C PHE A 55 8.31 -1.19 -1.51
N ALA A 56 7.52 -0.52 -0.65
CA ALA A 56 8.04 0.48 0.28
C ALA A 56 8.95 -0.14 1.35
N LEU A 57 8.56 -1.29 1.93
CA LEU A 57 9.33 -1.91 3.02
C LEU A 57 10.73 -2.37 2.56
N PRO A 58 10.90 -3.17 1.49
CA PRO A 58 12.23 -3.56 1.03
C PRO A 58 13.08 -2.35 0.62
N SER A 59 12.49 -1.38 -0.06
CA SER A 59 13.19 -0.17 -0.51
C SER A 59 13.74 0.64 0.67
N MET A 60 12.93 0.84 1.71
CA MET A 60 13.35 1.51 2.93
C MET A 60 14.35 0.70 3.73
N LEU A 61 14.24 -0.63 3.79
CA LEU A 61 15.25 -1.46 4.45
C LEU A 61 16.60 -1.35 3.76
N ILE A 62 16.64 -1.44 2.43
CA ILE A 62 17.88 -1.30 1.67
C ILE A 62 18.45 0.10 1.81
N ALA A 63 17.64 1.14 1.59
CA ALA A 63 18.09 2.53 1.71
C ALA A 63 18.50 2.88 3.14
N GLY A 64 17.84 2.33 4.15
CA GLY A 64 18.12 2.56 5.57
C GLY A 64 19.47 2.03 6.02
N LEU A 65 19.99 0.98 5.38
CA LEU A 65 21.33 0.46 5.67
C LEU A 65 22.45 1.45 5.28
N PHE A 66 22.22 2.30 4.27
CA PHE A 66 23.24 3.23 3.75
C PHE A 66 22.94 4.69 4.10
N TYR A 67 21.67 5.06 4.22
CA TYR A 67 21.20 6.42 4.49
C TYR A 67 20.17 6.43 5.64
N PRO A 68 20.55 6.04 6.87
CA PRO A 68 19.60 5.77 7.96
C PRO A 68 18.75 6.99 8.35
N ARG A 69 19.38 8.16 8.50
CA ARG A 69 18.68 9.40 8.90
C ARG A 69 17.69 9.88 7.84
N VAL A 70 18.09 9.84 6.57
CA VAL A 70 17.24 10.30 5.47
C VAL A 70 16.06 9.35 5.27
N THR A 71 16.32 8.03 5.30
CA THR A 71 15.29 7.00 5.19
C THR A 71 14.28 7.08 6.34
N PHE A 72 14.72 7.40 7.57
CA PHE A 72 13.81 7.62 8.69
C PHE A 72 12.82 8.76 8.42
N MET A 73 13.31 9.90 7.92
CA MET A 73 12.45 11.04 7.57
C MET A 73 11.46 10.71 6.44
N ILE A 74 11.92 9.97 5.43
CA ILE A 74 11.04 9.47 4.35
C ILE A 74 9.96 8.54 4.93
N GLY A 75 10.32 7.67 5.87
CA GLY A 75 9.38 6.78 6.55
C GLY A 75 8.30 7.50 7.33
N LEU A 76 8.65 8.59 8.02
CA LEU A 76 7.66 9.48 8.65
C LEU A 76 6.72 10.10 7.61
N GLY A 77 7.26 10.55 6.47
CA GLY A 77 6.46 11.04 5.35
C GLY A 77 5.47 10.00 4.82
N VAL A 78 5.91 8.74 4.66
CA VAL A 78 5.05 7.63 4.27
C VAL A 78 3.95 7.37 5.30
N ALA A 79 4.28 7.36 6.60
CA ALA A 79 3.29 7.15 7.66
C ALA A 79 2.23 8.26 7.68
N VAL A 80 2.64 9.53 7.61
CA VAL A 80 1.72 10.67 7.56
C VAL A 80 0.88 10.66 6.29
N GLY A 81 1.50 10.42 5.13
CA GLY A 81 0.80 10.31 3.85
C GLY A 81 -0.24 9.19 3.87
N ARG A 82 0.06 8.07 4.53
CA ARG A 82 -0.86 6.94 4.69
C ARG A 82 -2.06 7.29 5.56
N GLU A 83 -1.85 7.96 6.69
CA GLU A 83 -2.96 8.40 7.55
C GLU A 83 -3.87 9.42 6.85
N LEU A 84 -3.29 10.37 6.11
CA LEU A 84 -4.04 11.33 5.31
C LEU A 84 -4.84 10.66 4.20
N TYR A 85 -4.24 9.68 3.51
CA TYR A 85 -4.91 8.89 2.48
C TYR A 85 -6.10 8.13 3.06
N THR A 86 -5.89 7.35 4.12
CA THR A 86 -6.91 6.50 4.75
C THR A 86 -8.06 7.34 5.30
N THR A 87 -7.77 8.34 6.12
CA THR A 87 -8.81 9.21 6.69
C THR A 87 -9.53 10.03 5.62
N GLY A 88 -8.81 10.49 4.60
CA GLY A 88 -9.39 11.19 3.47
C GLY A 88 -10.40 10.35 2.71
N TYR A 89 -10.05 9.09 2.45
CA TYR A 89 -10.88 8.15 1.70
C TYR A 89 -12.10 7.69 2.53
N LEU A 90 -11.93 7.46 3.84
CA LEU A 90 -13.03 7.07 4.73
C LEU A 90 -14.08 8.18 4.91
N LEU A 91 -13.65 9.44 5.00
CA LEU A 91 -14.55 10.57 5.29
C LEU A 91 -15.15 11.21 4.05
N GLY A 92 -14.38 11.30 2.97
CA GLY A 92 -14.78 12.05 1.76
C GLY A 92 -14.82 11.22 0.48
N GLY A 93 -14.63 9.90 0.57
CA GLY A 93 -14.63 9.03 -0.60
C GLY A 93 -13.47 9.31 -1.58
N SER A 94 -13.69 8.99 -2.86
CA SER A 94 -12.68 9.14 -3.92
C SER A 94 -12.25 10.58 -4.16
N ASP A 95 -13.16 11.54 -3.98
CA ASP A 95 -12.97 12.94 -4.40
C ASP A 95 -12.48 13.83 -3.26
N SER A 96 -12.10 13.22 -2.14
CA SER A 96 -11.61 13.91 -0.96
C SER A 96 -10.27 14.61 -1.22
N PRO A 97 -10.16 15.94 -1.02
CA PRO A 97 -8.89 16.66 -1.12
C PRO A 97 -7.84 16.15 -0.12
N LYS A 98 -8.28 15.61 1.02
CA LYS A 98 -7.40 14.99 2.02
C LYS A 98 -6.74 13.72 1.48
N ARG A 99 -7.51 12.90 0.76
CA ARG A 99 -7.00 11.69 0.08
C ARG A 99 -5.90 12.09 -0.91
N GLU A 100 -6.16 13.09 -1.75
CA GLU A 100 -5.20 13.58 -2.75
C GLU A 100 -3.89 14.06 -2.13
N ARG A 101 -3.96 14.87 -1.06
CA ARG A 101 -2.78 15.31 -0.31
C ARG A 101 -1.98 14.13 0.25
N GLY A 102 -2.68 13.10 0.74
CA GLY A 102 -2.07 11.84 1.17
C GLY A 102 -1.32 11.14 0.04
N VAL A 103 -1.94 11.02 -1.14
CA VAL A 103 -1.31 10.45 -2.35
C VAL A 103 -0.06 11.23 -2.74
N ILE A 104 -0.14 12.57 -2.81
CA ILE A 104 1.00 13.40 -3.19
C ILE A 104 2.17 13.19 -2.23
N THR A 105 1.89 13.11 -0.92
CA THR A 105 2.92 12.86 0.11
C THR A 105 3.57 11.48 -0.05
N LEU A 106 2.76 10.45 -0.33
CA LEU A 106 3.25 9.08 -0.57
C LEU A 106 4.13 9.02 -1.82
N VAL A 107 3.66 9.55 -2.94
CA VAL A 107 4.40 9.58 -4.21
C VAL A 107 5.71 10.36 -4.08
N ALA A 108 5.69 11.51 -3.40
CA ALA A 108 6.91 12.27 -3.14
C ALA A 108 7.93 11.46 -2.33
N SER A 109 7.46 10.74 -1.30
CA SER A 109 8.30 9.88 -0.47
C SER A 109 8.90 8.71 -1.27
N GLU A 110 8.13 8.11 -2.17
CA GLU A 110 8.57 7.04 -3.07
C GLU A 110 9.62 7.52 -4.08
N LEU A 111 9.43 8.70 -4.68
CA LEU A 111 10.43 9.26 -5.61
C LEU A 111 11.75 9.57 -4.89
N LEU A 112 11.69 10.02 -3.63
CA LEU A 112 12.87 10.23 -2.81
C LEU A 112 13.59 8.92 -2.49
N ILE A 113 12.87 7.85 -2.10
CA ILE A 113 13.51 6.55 -1.80
C ILE A 113 14.16 5.96 -3.05
N LEU A 114 13.49 6.05 -4.19
CA LEU A 114 14.05 5.59 -5.47
C LEU A 114 15.33 6.34 -5.83
N THR A 115 15.34 7.66 -5.62
CA THR A 115 16.53 8.48 -5.86
C THR A 115 17.72 8.04 -4.99
N LEU A 116 17.50 7.70 -3.71
CA LEU A 116 18.54 7.17 -2.83
C LEU A 116 19.08 5.82 -3.31
N LEU A 117 18.20 4.94 -3.80
CA LEU A 117 18.61 3.64 -4.34
C LEU A 117 19.41 3.79 -5.63
N PHE A 118 19.01 4.68 -6.53
CA PHE A 118 19.76 4.98 -7.75
C PHE A 118 21.12 5.63 -7.46
N SER A 119 21.19 6.56 -6.50
CA SER A 119 22.47 7.16 -6.11
C SER A 119 23.43 6.13 -5.52
N LEU A 120 22.92 5.19 -4.73
CA LEU A 120 23.71 4.07 -4.19
C LEU A 120 24.24 3.17 -5.30
N ALA A 121 23.40 2.83 -6.27
CA ALA A 121 23.78 2.01 -7.43
C ALA A 121 24.85 2.70 -8.28
N ALA A 122 24.68 3.99 -8.58
CA ALA A 122 25.65 4.80 -9.31
C ALA A 122 26.99 4.90 -8.59
N TRP A 123 26.97 5.16 -7.27
CA TRP A 123 28.18 5.22 -6.45
C TRP A 123 28.95 3.90 -6.46
N ARG A 124 28.26 2.76 -6.29
CA ARG A 124 28.89 1.43 -6.36
C ARG A 124 29.40 1.07 -7.75
N GLY A 125 28.69 1.48 -8.80
CA GLY A 125 29.13 1.32 -10.19
C GLY A 125 30.39 2.14 -10.50
N TYR A 126 30.50 3.35 -9.94
CA TYR A 126 31.66 4.22 -10.11
C TYR A 126 32.92 3.67 -9.43
N LEU A 127 32.80 3.15 -8.19
CA LEU A 127 33.93 2.57 -7.45
C LEU A 127 34.38 1.19 -7.95
N ARG A 128 33.52 0.45 -8.67
CA ARG A 128 33.85 -0.86 -9.25
C ARG A 128 34.47 -0.80 -10.63
N LYS A 129 34.71 0.39 -11.22
CA LYS A 129 35.56 0.48 -12.41
C LYS A 129 36.92 -0.11 -12.03
N PRO A 130 37.34 -1.22 -12.66
CA PRO A 130 38.58 -1.86 -12.26
C PRO A 130 39.72 -0.90 -12.56
N VAL A 131 40.51 -0.58 -11.54
CA VAL A 131 41.82 0.07 -11.66
C VAL A 131 42.80 -0.93 -12.31
N LEU A 132 42.47 -1.44 -13.50
CA LEU A 132 43.26 -2.42 -14.25
C LEU A 132 43.84 -1.82 -15.56
N SER A 133 43.73 -0.51 -15.78
CA SER A 133 44.31 0.14 -16.97
C SER A 133 45.64 0.87 -16.73
N LEU A 134 46.30 0.67 -15.58
CA LEU A 134 47.61 1.30 -15.28
C LEU A 134 48.77 0.30 -15.18
N ARG A 135 48.69 -0.84 -15.87
CA ARG A 135 49.85 -1.65 -16.21
C ARG A 135 49.90 -1.89 -17.72
N ARG A 136 50.51 -0.94 -18.43
CA ARG A 136 51.22 -1.17 -19.68
C ARG A 136 52.51 -0.39 -19.63
#